data_AF-X1J3A1-F1
#
_entry.id   AF-X1J3A1-F1
#
_cell.length_a   1.000
_cell.length_b   1.000
_cell.length_c   1.000
_cell.angle_alpha   90.00
_cell.angle_beta   90.00
_cell.angle_gamma   90.00
#
_symmetry.space_group_name_H-M   'P 1'
#
loop_
_entity.id
_entity.type
_entity.pdbx_description
1 polymer ?
#
loop_
_entity_poly.entity_id
_entity_poly.type
_entity_poly.pdbx_seq_one_letter_code
_entity_poly.pdbx_strand_id
1 'polypeptide(L)'
;RLLALRNGAGIEQHIFLGKRGPMTYQGIYKLVRHLCHQAGIDGKRCSPHTLRHTFATNYAAAEGCDPKVLQDILGHKDFKTTLRYIQNNPIRMARNHSRCTPLKVLDRAAQGVLFDTSQAVKEAEAILAEKEAN
;
A
#
# COMPACT_ATOMS: atom_id res chain seq x y z
N ARG A 1 -1.10 -16.47 17.79
CA ARG A 1 -2.17 -15.71 18.50
C ARG A 1 -3.53 -15.72 17.78
N LEU A 2 -3.70 -16.47 16.69
CA LEU A 2 -5.01 -16.67 16.01
C LEU A 2 -5.85 -17.80 16.63
N LEU A 3 -5.59 -18.25 17.87
CA LEU A 3 -6.23 -19.42 18.47
C LEU A 3 -7.64 -19.16 19.03
N ALA A 4 -8.16 -17.92 19.00
CA ALA A 4 -9.32 -17.54 19.81
C ALA A 4 -10.41 -16.77 19.04
N LEU A 5 -10.74 -17.16 17.80
CA LEU A 5 -11.79 -16.48 17.02
C LEU A 5 -13.03 -17.32 16.69
N ARG A 6 -13.27 -18.43 17.39
CA ARG A 6 -14.61 -19.02 17.39
C ARG A 6 -14.91 -19.78 18.68
N ASN A 7 -16.02 -19.42 19.32
CA ASN A 7 -16.78 -20.26 20.25
C ASN A 7 -16.19 -20.52 21.64
N GLY A 8 -15.60 -19.54 22.32
CA GLY A 8 -15.38 -19.61 23.78
C GLY A 8 -14.59 -20.83 24.28
N ALA A 9 -13.89 -21.52 23.37
CA ALA A 9 -13.16 -22.73 23.70
C ALA A 9 -11.76 -22.36 24.14
N GLY A 10 -11.29 -23.08 25.17
CA GLY A 10 -9.96 -22.89 25.73
C GLY A 10 -8.86 -22.91 24.68
N ILE A 11 -7.72 -22.33 25.06
CA ILE A 11 -6.53 -22.05 24.23
C ILE A 11 -5.98 -23.32 23.51
N GLU A 12 -6.42 -24.50 23.95
CA GLU A 12 -6.12 -25.84 23.43
C GLU A 12 -6.86 -26.22 22.13
N GLN A 13 -7.91 -25.48 21.72
CA GLN A 13 -8.71 -25.86 20.55
C GLN A 13 -8.06 -25.47 19.22
N HIS A 14 -7.74 -26.47 18.42
CA HIS A 14 -7.15 -26.30 17.10
C HIS A 14 -8.23 -25.92 16.08
N ILE A 15 -8.04 -24.80 15.39
CA ILE A 15 -9.00 -24.29 14.39
C ILE A 15 -9.07 -25.20 13.15
N PHE A 16 -7.93 -25.74 12.74
CA PHE A 16 -7.85 -26.62 11.58
C PHE A 16 -7.77 -28.08 12.04
N LEU A 17 -8.79 -28.85 11.69
CA LEU A 17 -8.90 -30.27 12.02
C LEU A 17 -8.79 -31.11 10.73
N GLY A 18 -8.03 -32.19 10.80
CA GLY A 18 -8.00 -33.24 9.79
C GLY A 18 -8.82 -34.46 10.24
N LYS A 19 -8.86 -35.50 9.39
CA LYS A 19 -9.62 -36.73 9.66
C LYS A 19 -9.22 -37.50 10.93
N ARG A 20 -8.02 -37.26 11.46
CA ARG A 20 -7.43 -38.02 12.59
C ARG A 20 -7.05 -37.12 13.78
N GLY A 21 -7.56 -35.89 13.84
CA GLY A 21 -7.18 -34.90 14.84
C GLY A 21 -6.65 -33.61 14.22
N PRO A 22 -5.90 -32.78 14.98
CA PRO A 22 -5.41 -31.50 14.50
C PRO A 22 -4.64 -31.57 13.18
N MET A 23 -4.86 -30.59 12.31
CA MET A 23 -4.21 -30.55 11.02
C MET A 23 -2.73 -30.20 11.18
N THR A 24 -1.85 -31.03 10.63
CA THR A 24 -0.41 -30.76 10.63
C THR A 24 -0.06 -29.72 9.57
N TYR A 25 1.11 -29.08 9.72
CA TYR A 25 1.68 -28.18 8.72
C TYR A 25 1.70 -28.79 7.30
N GLN A 26 2.13 -30.05 7.21
CA GLN A 26 2.17 -30.80 5.95
C GLN A 26 0.76 -31.02 5.36
N GLY A 27 -0.24 -31.20 6.23
CA GLY A 27 -1.65 -31.27 5.82
C GLY A 27 -2.12 -29.97 5.18
N ILE A 28 -1.86 -28.82 5.81
CA ILE A 28 -2.17 -27.50 5.26
C ILE A 28 -1.44 -27.28 3.93
N TYR A 29 -0.17 -27.63 3.85
CA TYR A 29 0.62 -27.49 2.63
C TYR A 29 0.02 -28.27 1.46
N LYS A 30 -0.34 -29.54 1.69
CA LYS A 30 -0.98 -30.40 0.68
C LYS A 30 -2.36 -29.88 0.29
N LEU A 31 -3.15 -29.40 1.25
CA LEU A 31 -4.47 -28.82 1.01
C LEU A 31 -4.37 -27.58 0.11
N VAL A 32 -3.48 -26.64 0.43
CA VAL A 32 -3.26 -25.44 -0.39
C VAL A 32 -2.86 -25.81 -1.81
N ARG A 33 -1.95 -26.78 -1.98
CA ARG A 33 -1.53 -27.24 -3.30
C ARG A 33 -2.68 -27.89 -4.08
N HIS A 34 -3.51 -28.68 -3.40
CA HIS A 34 -4.68 -29.30 -4.02
C HIS A 34 -5.70 -28.26 -4.48
N LEU A 35 -6.00 -27.26 -3.65
CA LEU A 35 -6.91 -26.16 -4.00
C LEU A 35 -6.39 -25.34 -5.18
N CYS A 36 -5.10 -25.04 -5.22
CA CYS A 36 -4.49 -24.38 -6.38
C CYS A 36 -4.69 -25.17 -7.67
N HIS A 37 -4.47 -26.48 -7.63
CA HIS A 37 -4.65 -27.35 -8.79
C HIS A 37 -6.11 -27.38 -9.26
N GLN A 38 -7.06 -27.46 -8.33
CA GLN A 38 -8.50 -27.37 -8.65
C GLN A 38 -8.88 -26.02 -9.27
N ALA A 39 -8.20 -24.95 -8.89
CA ALA A 39 -8.39 -23.62 -9.48
C ALA A 39 -7.67 -23.43 -10.84
N GLY A 40 -7.03 -24.47 -11.39
CA GLY A 40 -6.24 -24.39 -12.62
C GLY A 40 -4.92 -23.62 -12.47
N ILE A 41 -4.45 -23.43 -11.24
CA ILE A 41 -3.19 -22.74 -10.94
C ILE A 41 -2.08 -23.78 -10.84
N ASP A 42 -1.53 -24.15 -12.00
CA ASP A 42 -0.50 -25.16 -12.11
C ASP A 42 0.93 -24.56 -12.05
N GLY A 43 1.82 -25.19 -11.28
CA GLY A 43 3.26 -24.88 -11.30
C GLY A 43 3.97 -24.87 -9.95
N LYS A 44 5.29 -24.59 -9.98
CA LYS A 44 6.19 -24.55 -8.81
C LYS A 44 5.88 -23.43 -7.79
N ARG A 45 4.92 -22.56 -8.09
CA ARG A 45 4.61 -21.34 -7.31
C ARG A 45 3.35 -21.42 -6.45
N CYS A 46 2.73 -22.59 -6.29
CA CYS A 46 1.58 -22.72 -5.39
C CYS A 46 1.98 -23.39 -4.07
N SER A 47 2.33 -22.55 -3.10
CA SER A 47 2.67 -22.93 -1.73
C SER A 47 2.16 -21.87 -0.74
N PRO A 48 2.00 -22.20 0.56
CA PRO A 48 1.68 -21.21 1.58
C PRO A 48 2.64 -20.02 1.62
N HIS A 49 3.94 -20.26 1.36
CA HIS A 49 4.94 -19.19 1.28
C HIS A 49 4.68 -18.27 0.09
N THR A 50 4.35 -18.81 -1.08
CA THR A 50 4.07 -18.00 -2.27
C THR A 50 2.80 -17.17 -2.09
N LEU A 51 1.76 -17.72 -1.47
CA LEU A 51 0.56 -16.96 -1.13
C LEU A 51 0.87 -15.79 -0.18
N ARG A 52 1.71 -16.03 0.85
CA ARG A 52 2.17 -14.98 1.76
C ARG A 52 2.93 -13.88 1.02
N HIS A 53 3.81 -14.25 0.08
CA HIS A 53 4.54 -13.30 -0.76
C HIS A 53 3.58 -12.46 -1.61
N THR A 54 2.64 -13.09 -2.32
CA THR A 54 1.66 -12.38 -3.16
C THR A 54 0.80 -11.43 -2.34
N PHE A 55 0.33 -11.86 -1.16
CA PHE A 55 -0.39 -10.98 -0.23
C PHE A 55 0.45 -9.76 0.16
N ALA A 56 1.70 -9.96 0.58
CA ALA A 56 2.56 -8.88 1.01
C ALA A 56 2.89 -7.89 -0.12
N THR A 57 3.15 -8.39 -1.33
CA THR A 57 3.38 -7.55 -2.52
C THR A 57 2.14 -6.76 -2.90
N ASN A 58 0.96 -7.38 -2.90
CA ASN A 58 -0.31 -6.71 -3.21
C ASN A 58 -0.64 -5.63 -2.17
N TYR A 59 -0.46 -5.93 -0.89
CA TYR A 59 -0.65 -4.96 0.19
C TYR A 59 0.33 -3.79 0.10
N ALA A 60 1.61 -4.06 -0.20
CA ALA A 60 2.61 -3.01 -0.39
C ALA A 60 2.32 -2.13 -1.62
N ALA A 61 1.68 -2.68 -2.65
CA ALA A 61 1.26 -1.95 -3.85
C ALA A 61 -0.01 -1.11 -3.65
N ALA A 62 -0.86 -1.44 -2.67
CA ALA A 62 -2.07 -0.70 -2.38
C ALA A 62 -1.78 0.72 -1.88
N GLU A 63 -2.60 1.68 -2.30
CA GLU A 63 -2.48 3.07 -1.88
C GLU A 63 -2.74 3.22 -0.38
N GLY A 64 -1.95 4.06 0.28
CA GLY A 64 -2.16 4.40 1.70
C GLY A 64 -1.76 3.29 2.70
N CYS A 65 -1.28 2.13 2.24
CA CYS A 65 -0.85 1.08 3.15
C CYS A 65 0.42 1.45 3.91
N ASP A 66 0.35 1.41 5.23
CA ASP A 66 1.49 1.57 6.14
C ASP A 66 2.32 0.27 6.20
N PRO A 67 3.63 0.32 5.85
CA PRO A 67 4.59 -0.75 6.08
C PRO A 67 4.57 -1.38 7.46
N LYS A 68 4.29 -0.59 8.50
CA LYS A 68 4.28 -1.05 9.89
C LYS A 68 3.10 -1.97 10.15
N VAL A 69 1.92 -1.60 9.65
CA VAL A 69 0.72 -2.43 9.71
C VAL A 69 0.94 -3.75 8.96
N LEU A 70 1.61 -3.72 7.80
CA LEU A 70 1.96 -4.97 7.09
C LEU A 70 2.91 -5.86 7.91
N GLN A 71 3.86 -5.28 8.63
CA GLN A 71 4.75 -6.03 9.52
C GLN A 71 3.96 -6.77 10.61
N ASP A 72 3.02 -6.08 11.23
CA ASP A 72 2.21 -6.62 12.33
C ASP A 72 1.27 -7.73 11.83
N ILE A 73 0.62 -7.55 10.67
CA ILE A 73 -0.22 -8.57 10.03
C ILE A 73 0.59 -9.85 9.74
N LEU A 74 1.82 -9.71 9.26
CA LEU A 74 2.69 -10.84 8.95
C LEU A 74 3.36 -11.44 10.19
N GLY A 75 3.36 -10.73 11.32
CA GLY A 75 4.05 -11.14 12.55
C GLY A 75 5.56 -11.26 12.37
N HIS A 76 6.16 -10.43 11.52
CA HIS A 76 7.61 -10.43 11.31
C HIS A 76 8.33 -9.76 12.48
N LYS A 77 9.18 -10.52 13.17
CA LYS A 77 10.08 -9.98 14.20
C LYS A 77 11.00 -8.89 13.63
N ASP A 78 11.50 -9.12 12.41
CA ASP A 78 12.44 -8.20 11.75
C ASP A 78 11.76 -7.43 10.61
N PHE A 79 11.73 -6.10 10.74
CA PHE A 79 11.17 -5.18 9.74
C PHE A 79 11.84 -5.29 8.36
N LYS A 80 13.10 -5.74 8.32
CA LYS A 80 13.88 -5.96 7.09
C LYS A 80 13.19 -6.94 6.12
N THR A 81 12.48 -7.95 6.63
CA THR A 81 11.72 -8.90 5.81
C THR A 81 10.47 -8.27 5.17
N THR A 82 9.85 -7.29 5.83
CA THR A 82 8.70 -6.55 5.32
C THR A 82 9.14 -5.46 4.33
N LEU A 83 10.26 -4.78 4.60
CA LEU A 83 10.83 -3.73 3.74
C LEU A 83 11.09 -4.20 2.32
N ARG A 84 11.48 -5.47 2.13
CA ARG A 84 11.72 -6.06 0.80
C ARG A 84 10.51 -5.94 -0.13
N TYR A 85 9.28 -6.00 0.39
CA TYR A 85 8.07 -5.86 -0.43
C TYR A 85 7.77 -4.42 -0.83
N ILE A 86 8.26 -3.45 -0.07
CA ILE A 86 7.96 -2.02 -0.26
C ILE A 86 9.02 -1.35 -1.13
N GLN A 87 10.30 -1.66 -0.90
CA GLN A 87 11.43 -1.06 -1.61
C GLN A 87 11.46 -1.45 -3.10
N ASN A 88 10.89 -2.61 -3.46
CA ASN A 88 10.89 -3.11 -4.83
C ASN A 88 9.71 -2.60 -5.68
N ASN A 89 8.98 -1.56 -5.23
CA ASN A 89 7.84 -1.02 -5.98
C ASN A 89 8.17 0.36 -6.59
N PRO A 90 8.73 0.41 -7.82
CA PRO A 90 9.13 1.66 -8.47
C PRO A 90 7.93 2.58 -8.76
N ILE A 91 6.75 2.01 -9.02
CA ILE A 91 5.51 2.75 -9.25
C ILE A 91 5.12 3.54 -8.00
N ARG A 92 5.16 2.88 -6.83
CA ARG A 92 4.90 3.53 -5.53
C ARG A 92 5.94 4.59 -5.21
N MET A 93 7.22 4.35 -5.51
CA MET A 93 8.29 5.32 -5.28
C MET A 93 8.08 6.59 -6.12
N ALA A 94 7.85 6.44 -7.44
CA ALA A 94 7.59 7.56 -8.33
C ALA A 94 6.33 8.35 -7.94
N ARG A 95 5.25 7.63 -7.56
CA ARG A 95 3.99 8.24 -7.13
C ARG A 95 4.10 8.95 -5.78
N ASN A 96 4.84 8.40 -4.81
CA ASN A 96 5.06 9.07 -3.53
C ASN A 96 5.94 10.31 -3.71
N HIS A 97 6.96 10.24 -4.56
CA HIS A 97 7.78 11.39 -4.93
C HIS A 97 6.92 12.49 -5.56
N SER A 98 6.07 12.18 -6.53
CA SER A 98 5.17 13.17 -7.13
C SER A 98 4.18 13.74 -6.11
N ARG A 99 3.75 12.97 -5.11
CA ARG A 99 2.86 13.43 -4.04
C ARG A 99 3.53 14.38 -3.05
N CYS A 100 4.73 14.07 -2.62
CA CYS A 100 5.40 14.72 -1.48
C CYS A 100 6.66 15.51 -1.88
N THR A 101 6.85 15.79 -3.18
CA THR A 101 7.99 16.60 -3.63
C THR A 101 7.94 18.00 -3.00
N PRO A 102 9.08 18.52 -2.48
CA PRO A 102 9.16 19.87 -1.93
C PRO A 102 8.82 20.95 -2.97
N LEU A 103 8.92 20.65 -4.27
CA LEU A 103 8.52 21.56 -5.34
C LEU A 103 7.03 21.92 -5.32
N LYS A 104 6.16 21.10 -4.71
CA LYS A 104 4.75 21.45 -4.51
C LYS A 104 4.55 22.59 -3.51
N VAL A 105 5.47 22.76 -2.57
CA VAL A 105 5.46 23.90 -1.64
C VAL A 105 5.79 25.17 -2.42
N LEU A 106 6.72 25.08 -3.36
CA LEU A 106 7.08 26.19 -4.25
C LEU A 106 5.93 26.56 -5.20
N ASP A 107 5.19 25.60 -5.77
CA ASP A 107 4.01 25.88 -6.60
C ASP A 107 2.93 26.63 -5.80
N ARG A 108 2.66 26.22 -4.56
CA ARG A 108 1.73 26.94 -3.66
C ARG A 108 2.23 28.35 -3.30
N ALA A 109 3.53 28.50 -3.04
CA ALA A 109 4.13 29.79 -2.72
C ALA A 109 4.19 30.72 -3.94
N ALA A 110 4.44 30.16 -5.12
CA ALA A 110 4.42 30.83 -6.43
C ALA A 110 3.03 31.36 -6.76
N GLN A 111 1.98 30.56 -6.54
CA GLN A 111 0.59 30.95 -6.78
C GLN A 111 0.12 32.12 -5.88
N GLY A 112 0.78 32.36 -4.74
CA GLY A 112 0.44 33.48 -3.85
C GLY A 112 1.25 34.76 -4.05
N VAL A 113 2.36 34.72 -4.78
CA VAL A 113 3.34 35.85 -4.80
C VAL A 113 3.80 36.25 -6.19
N LEU A 114 3.80 35.36 -7.19
CA LEU A 114 4.53 35.65 -8.44
C LEU A 114 3.80 36.56 -9.43
N PHE A 115 2.50 36.78 -9.28
CA PHE A 115 1.75 37.71 -10.15
C PHE A 115 0.61 38.38 -9.39
N ASP A 116 0.92 39.31 -8.46
CA ASP A 116 -0.04 40.37 -8.11
C ASP A 116 -0.17 41.32 -9.31
N THR A 117 -0.79 40.81 -10.37
CA THR A 117 -1.08 41.53 -11.61
C THR A 117 -2.19 42.56 -11.41
N SER A 118 -2.86 42.57 -10.25
CA SER A 118 -3.91 43.53 -9.92
C SER A 118 -3.40 44.98 -9.98
N GLN A 119 -2.21 45.24 -9.42
CA GLN A 119 -1.65 46.59 -9.38
C GLN A 119 -1.19 47.05 -10.78
N ALA A 120 -0.41 46.21 -11.47
CA ALA A 120 0.13 46.54 -12.80
C ALA A 120 -0.97 46.65 -13.88
N VAL A 121 -2.03 45.84 -13.80
CA VAL A 121 -3.18 45.91 -14.71
C VAL A 121 -4.00 47.17 -14.45
N LYS A 122 -4.24 47.55 -13.19
CA LYS A 122 -4.95 48.81 -12.86
C LYS A 122 -4.19 50.05 -13.32
N GLU A 123 -2.87 50.06 -13.17
CA GLU A 123 -2.03 51.16 -13.66
C GLU A 123 -2.05 51.25 -15.19
N ALA A 124 -2.01 50.12 -15.89
CA ALA A 124 -2.12 50.10 -17.35
C ALA A 124 -3.50 50.56 -17.86
N GLU A 125 -4.59 50.17 -17.19
CA GLU A 125 -5.95 50.60 -17.52
C GLU A 125 -6.15 52.11 -17.30
N ALA A 126 -5.59 52.68 -16.23
CA ALA A 126 -5.65 54.12 -15.97
C ALA A 126 -4.93 54.94 -17.06
N ILE A 127 -3.75 54.49 -17.50
CA ILE A 127 -2.98 55.14 -18.58
C ILE A 127 -3.72 55.11 -19.92
N LEU A 128 -4.43 54.01 -20.21
CA LEU A 128 -5.26 53.89 -21.41
C LEU A 128 -6.48 54.83 -21.36
N ALA A 129 -7.16 54.92 -20.21
CA ALA A 129 -8.31 55.80 -20.03
C ALA A 129 -7.93 57.30 -20.18
N GLU A 130 -6.76 57.71 -19.70
CA GLU A 130 -6.27 59.09 -19.88
C GLU A 130 -5.94 59.42 -21.34
N LYS A 131 -5.54 58.43 -22.14
CA LYS A 131 -5.29 58.59 -23.58
C LYS A 131 -6.56 58.66 -24.42
N GLU A 132 -7.66 58.07 -23.98
CA GLU A 132 -8.94 58.12 -24.69
C GLU A 132 -9.74 59.40 -24.40
N ALA A 133 -9.40 60.13 -23.33
CA ALA A 133 -10.06 61.35 -22.91
C ALA A 133 -9.45 62.66 -23.47
N ASN A 134 -8.39 62.57 -24.29
CA ASN A 134 -7.64 63.69 -24.85
C ASN A 134 -7.52 63.56 -26.37
#